data_AF-A0A0P1EMJ0-F1
#
_entry.id   AF-A0A0P1EMJ0-F1
#
_cell.length_a   1.000
_cell.length_b   1.000
_cell.length_c   1.000
_cell.angle_alpha   90.00
_cell.angle_beta   90.00
_cell.angle_gamma   90.00
#
_symmetry.space_group_name_H-M   'P 1'
#
loop_
_entity.id
_entity.type
_entity.pdbx_description
1 polymer ?
#
loop_
_entity_poly.entity_id
_entity_poly.type
_entity_poly.pdbx_seq_one_letter_code
_entity_poly.pdbx_strand_id
1 'polypeptide(L)'
;MTISNGDPLKIFVPFVNEKMTTELFSENKFLLNMDIHLFDNRVRSAGLPKLYNEIIENHLNEDAWLFFVHEDFEIQGEFFDTENLAHEAVYGTFGVRLDGHAPVAFGQHKCSEKDGSSVLQVGVPVTSPTWVETLDCVAILIHTRLLRDRPRLRFDEVLTFDLYAEDFCINAQENFGVPVMVLPVEFQHYSKGYVTERYWRGIKHLGEKYPNVGVPGSCSFIGGKSQELETHYTYDIPANRQKRRDRAAKKNRNYFKALRLFRKRP
;
A
#
# COMPACT_ATOMS: atom_id res chain seq x y z
N MET A 1 -25.09 -25.15 -11.22
CA MET A 1 -24.17 -24.12 -11.70
C MET A 1 -24.94 -22.82 -11.73
N THR A 2 -24.93 -22.09 -10.62
CA THR A 2 -25.41 -20.71 -10.56
C THR A 2 -24.33 -19.85 -11.20
N ILE A 3 -24.64 -19.26 -12.35
CA ILE A 3 -23.81 -18.22 -12.96
C ILE A 3 -23.87 -17.05 -11.97
N SER A 4 -22.74 -16.73 -11.34
CA SER A 4 -22.60 -15.50 -10.56
C SER A 4 -22.88 -14.33 -11.51
N ASN A 5 -23.78 -13.44 -11.11
CA ASN A 5 -24.16 -12.24 -11.88
C ASN A 5 -23.17 -11.07 -11.69
N GLY A 6 -22.00 -11.31 -11.07
CA GLY A 6 -20.98 -10.29 -10.84
C GLY A 6 -20.00 -10.15 -12.01
N ASP A 7 -19.45 -8.95 -12.17
CA ASP A 7 -18.33 -8.70 -13.09
C ASP A 7 -17.11 -9.56 -12.69
N PRO A 8 -16.36 -10.13 -13.66
CA PRO A 8 -15.26 -11.05 -13.40
C PRO A 8 -14.16 -10.40 -12.55
N LEU A 9 -13.60 -11.18 -11.61
CA LEU A 9 -12.46 -10.79 -10.79
C LEU A 9 -11.18 -11.44 -11.34
N LYS A 10 -10.21 -10.59 -11.69
CA LYS A 10 -8.91 -10.98 -12.24
C LYS A 10 -7.80 -10.62 -11.26
N ILE A 11 -7.01 -11.60 -10.84
CA ILE A 11 -5.92 -11.42 -9.89
C ILE A 11 -4.59 -11.32 -10.65
N PHE A 12 -3.86 -10.23 -10.45
CA PHE A 12 -2.61 -9.93 -11.13
C PHE A 12 -1.44 -9.97 -10.16
N VAL A 13 -0.49 -10.87 -10.41
CA VAL A 13 0.66 -11.12 -9.51
C VAL A 13 1.98 -10.96 -10.27
N PRO A 14 2.57 -9.75 -10.30
CA PRO A 14 3.95 -9.59 -10.74
C PRO A 14 4.90 -10.31 -9.79
N PHE A 15 5.82 -11.10 -10.33
CA PHE A 15 6.70 -11.92 -9.52
C PHE A 15 8.16 -11.91 -9.97
N VAL A 16 9.04 -12.11 -8.99
CA VAL A 16 10.45 -12.45 -9.18
C VAL A 16 10.81 -13.78 -8.51
N ASN A 17 9.97 -14.26 -7.60
CA ASN A 17 10.10 -15.53 -6.88
C ASN A 17 9.01 -16.52 -7.32
N GLU A 18 9.36 -17.34 -8.31
CA GLU A 18 8.48 -18.36 -8.89
C GLU A 18 7.96 -19.39 -7.88
N LYS A 19 8.77 -19.71 -6.86
CA LYS A 19 8.36 -20.63 -5.80
C LYS A 19 7.21 -20.06 -4.99
N MET A 20 7.31 -18.79 -4.58
CA MET A 20 6.25 -18.12 -3.83
C MET A 20 4.95 -18.04 -4.62
N THR A 21 5.01 -17.68 -5.91
CA THR A 21 3.78 -17.65 -6.71
C THR A 21 3.13 -19.02 -6.86
N THR A 22 3.92 -20.09 -6.93
CA THR A 22 3.40 -21.45 -7.00
C THR A 22 2.68 -21.82 -5.70
N GLU A 23 3.35 -21.66 -4.56
CA GLU A 23 2.83 -22.06 -3.24
C GLU A 23 1.63 -21.19 -2.81
N LEU A 24 1.71 -19.87 -2.99
CA LEU A 24 0.73 -18.93 -2.43
C LEU A 24 -0.47 -18.67 -3.34
N PHE A 25 -0.36 -18.96 -4.64
CA PHE A 25 -1.43 -18.72 -5.61
C PHE A 25 -1.85 -20.00 -6.33
N SER A 26 -0.95 -20.66 -7.06
CA SER A 26 -1.31 -21.82 -7.90
C SER A 26 -1.77 -23.03 -7.09
N GLU A 27 -1.16 -23.28 -5.92
CA GLU A 27 -1.48 -24.40 -5.03
C GLU A 27 -2.42 -24.02 -3.89
N ASN A 28 -2.81 -22.74 -3.81
CA ASN A 28 -3.64 -22.25 -2.73
C ASN A 28 -5.09 -22.71 -2.88
N LYS A 29 -5.54 -23.55 -1.95
CA LYS A 29 -6.89 -24.13 -1.95
C LYS A 29 -8.02 -23.09 -1.94
N PHE A 30 -7.79 -21.89 -1.41
CA PHE A 30 -8.78 -20.81 -1.34
C PHE A 30 -8.90 -20.03 -2.65
N LEU A 31 -7.94 -20.22 -3.56
CA LEU A 31 -7.90 -19.59 -4.86
C LEU A 31 -8.21 -20.57 -6.00
N LEU A 32 -8.64 -21.79 -5.67
CA LEU A 32 -9.09 -22.77 -6.66
C LEU A 32 -10.24 -22.17 -7.47
N ASN A 33 -10.08 -22.14 -8.79
CA ASN A 33 -11.03 -21.57 -9.78
C ASN A 33 -11.05 -20.04 -9.88
N MET A 34 -10.11 -19.32 -9.25
CA MET A 34 -9.93 -17.89 -9.51
C MET A 34 -9.14 -17.65 -10.81
N ASP A 35 -9.42 -16.52 -11.48
CA ASP A 35 -8.68 -16.10 -12.67
C ASP A 35 -7.39 -15.38 -12.26
N ILE A 36 -6.30 -16.15 -12.15
CA ILE A 36 -5.00 -15.68 -11.67
C ILE A 36 -4.03 -15.53 -12.84
N HIS A 37 -3.46 -14.33 -12.96
CA HIS A 37 -2.50 -13.98 -13.99
C HIS A 37 -1.14 -13.68 -13.34
N LEU A 38 -0.18 -14.58 -13.54
CA LEU A 38 1.19 -14.42 -13.07
C LEU A 38 2.03 -13.66 -14.10
N PHE A 39 2.69 -12.58 -13.68
CA PHE A 39 3.52 -11.74 -14.55
C PHE A 39 5.00 -11.85 -14.17
N ASP A 40 5.78 -12.56 -14.99
CA ASP A 40 7.22 -12.71 -14.77
C ASP A 40 7.95 -11.37 -14.94
N ASN A 41 8.46 -10.83 -13.84
CA ASN A 41 9.21 -9.58 -13.79
C ASN A 41 10.71 -9.80 -13.53
N ARG A 42 11.21 -11.05 -13.54
CA ARG A 42 12.61 -11.39 -13.24
C ARG A 42 13.59 -10.75 -14.23
N VAL A 43 13.26 -10.81 -15.52
CA VAL A 43 14.10 -10.25 -16.59
C VAL A 43 13.78 -8.77 -16.81
N ARG A 44 12.50 -8.43 -16.81
CA ARG A 44 12.03 -7.09 -17.17
C ARG A 44 12.39 -6.05 -16.11
N SER A 45 12.36 -6.43 -14.82
CA SER A 45 12.67 -5.55 -13.69
C SER A 45 11.92 -4.21 -13.73
N ALA A 46 10.68 -4.21 -14.23
CA ALA A 46 9.85 -3.02 -14.27
C ALA A 46 9.30 -2.69 -12.87
N GLY A 47 9.08 -1.40 -12.60
CA GLY A 47 8.36 -0.98 -11.39
C GLY A 47 6.90 -1.43 -11.43
N LEU A 48 6.35 -1.78 -10.28
CA LEU A 48 4.96 -2.24 -10.15
C LEU A 48 3.93 -1.24 -10.71
N PRO A 49 4.04 0.08 -10.47
CA PRO A 49 3.13 1.08 -11.05
C PRO A 49 3.01 0.98 -12.57
N LYS A 50 4.13 0.80 -13.26
CA LYS A 50 4.17 0.67 -14.71
C LYS A 50 3.48 -0.62 -15.17
N LEU A 51 3.78 -1.74 -14.51
CA LEU A 51 3.13 -3.02 -14.83
C LEU A 51 1.62 -2.95 -14.64
N TYR A 52 1.17 -2.34 -13.54
CA TYR A 52 -0.25 -2.20 -13.25
C TYR A 52 -0.94 -1.27 -14.24
N ASN A 53 -0.33 -0.14 -14.62
CA ASN A 53 -0.89 0.72 -15.67
C ASN A 53 -1.00 -0.04 -17.01
N GLU A 54 0.00 -0.82 -17.41
CA GLU A 54 -0.09 -1.63 -18.64
C GLU A 54 -1.21 -2.68 -18.56
N ILE A 55 -1.38 -3.32 -17.40
CA ILE A 55 -2.51 -4.23 -17.17
C ILE A 55 -3.84 -3.48 -17.28
N ILE A 56 -3.95 -2.30 -16.66
CA ILE A 56 -5.15 -1.46 -16.75
C ILE A 56 -5.48 -1.20 -18.22
N GLU A 57 -4.54 -0.68 -19.00
CA GLU A 57 -4.79 -0.33 -20.41
C GLU A 57 -5.24 -1.53 -21.25
N ASN A 58 -4.75 -2.73 -20.96
CA ASN A 58 -5.15 -3.96 -21.64
C ASN A 58 -6.57 -4.45 -21.27
N HIS A 59 -7.14 -3.97 -20.16
CA HIS A 59 -8.44 -4.41 -19.64
C HIS A 59 -9.48 -3.29 -19.57
N LEU A 60 -9.18 -2.07 -20.03
CA LEU A 60 -10.15 -0.96 -19.97
C LEU A 60 -11.44 -1.22 -20.75
N ASN A 61 -11.44 -2.09 -21.76
CA ASN A 61 -12.59 -2.34 -22.63
C ASN A 61 -13.58 -3.39 -22.11
N GLU A 62 -13.35 -3.96 -20.92
CA GLU A 62 -14.22 -4.93 -20.26
C GLU A 62 -14.72 -4.39 -18.92
N ASP A 63 -15.87 -4.86 -18.45
CA ASP A 63 -16.31 -4.70 -17.06
C ASP A 63 -15.68 -5.81 -16.23
N ALA A 64 -14.71 -5.46 -15.39
CA ALA A 64 -13.95 -6.41 -14.60
C ALA A 64 -13.35 -5.73 -13.36
N TRP A 65 -13.19 -6.52 -12.32
CA TRP A 65 -12.40 -6.18 -11.16
C TRP A 65 -10.94 -6.59 -11.38
N LEU A 66 -10.03 -5.63 -11.25
CA LEU A 66 -8.59 -5.86 -11.33
C LEU A 66 -8.02 -5.87 -9.91
N PHE A 67 -7.50 -7.02 -9.48
CA PHE A 67 -6.90 -7.18 -8.16
C PHE A 67 -5.39 -7.33 -8.28
N PHE A 68 -4.68 -6.27 -7.96
CA PHE A 68 -3.22 -6.23 -7.96
C PHE A 68 -2.70 -6.65 -6.61
N VAL A 69 -1.90 -7.71 -6.56
CA VAL A 69 -1.32 -8.23 -5.32
C VAL A 69 0.16 -8.52 -5.48
N HIS A 70 0.90 -8.50 -4.38
CA HIS A 70 2.31 -8.89 -4.36
C HIS A 70 2.44 -10.42 -4.39
N GLU A 71 3.59 -10.90 -4.86
CA GLU A 71 3.92 -12.33 -4.92
C GLU A 71 3.98 -13.03 -3.54
N ASP A 72 4.04 -12.27 -2.46
CA ASP A 72 4.20 -12.73 -1.08
C ASP A 72 2.91 -12.54 -0.24
N PHE A 73 1.77 -12.45 -0.93
CA PHE A 73 0.43 -12.36 -0.37
C PHE A 73 -0.28 -13.72 -0.43
N GLU A 74 -0.54 -14.31 0.74
CA GLU A 74 -1.25 -15.59 0.85
C GLU A 74 -2.65 -15.39 1.42
N ILE A 75 -3.66 -15.81 0.67
CA ILE A 75 -5.02 -15.95 1.21
C ILE A 75 -5.10 -17.17 2.12
N GLN A 76 -5.58 -16.98 3.35
CA GLN A 76 -5.67 -18.01 4.38
C GLN A 76 -7.11 -18.37 4.78
N GLY A 77 -8.11 -17.71 4.19
CA GLY A 77 -9.53 -17.95 4.45
C GLY A 77 -10.39 -17.80 3.21
N GLU A 78 -11.72 -17.74 3.41
CA GLU A 78 -12.65 -17.48 2.32
C GLU A 78 -12.34 -16.15 1.63
N PHE A 79 -12.38 -16.18 0.30
CA PHE A 79 -12.16 -15.00 -0.52
C PHE A 79 -13.42 -14.14 -0.56
N PHE A 80 -13.27 -12.83 -0.67
CA PHE A 80 -14.40 -11.91 -0.69
C PHE A 80 -15.18 -12.01 -2.02
N ASP A 81 -16.48 -11.71 -1.97
CA ASP A 81 -17.32 -11.55 -3.16
C ASP A 81 -17.32 -10.08 -3.61
N THR A 82 -17.36 -9.86 -4.92
CA THR A 82 -17.43 -8.54 -5.54
C THR A 82 -18.85 -8.07 -5.84
N GLU A 83 -19.87 -8.94 -5.77
CA GLU A 83 -21.26 -8.66 -6.19
C GLU A 83 -21.85 -7.39 -5.56
N ASN A 84 -21.47 -7.09 -4.32
CA ASN A 84 -22.01 -5.95 -3.56
C ASN A 84 -21.02 -4.80 -3.36
N LEU A 85 -19.87 -4.83 -4.04
CA LEU A 85 -18.89 -3.75 -3.96
C LEU A 85 -19.30 -2.60 -4.89
N ALA A 86 -19.24 -1.37 -4.38
CA ALA A 86 -19.44 -0.18 -5.20
C ALA A 86 -18.29 -0.06 -6.22
N HIS A 87 -18.64 0.07 -7.50
CA HIS A 87 -17.65 0.17 -8.60
C HIS A 87 -16.86 1.48 -8.54
N GLU A 88 -17.40 2.51 -7.88
CA GLU A 88 -16.83 3.85 -7.75
C GLU A 88 -15.84 4.00 -6.59
N ALA A 89 -15.38 2.90 -5.99
CA ALA A 89 -14.43 2.89 -4.88
C ALA A 89 -13.15 2.10 -5.21
N VAL A 90 -12.09 2.42 -4.47
CA VAL A 90 -10.84 1.65 -4.45
C VAL A 90 -10.80 0.80 -3.21
N TYR A 91 -10.41 -0.46 -3.35
CA TYR A 91 -10.36 -1.41 -2.25
C TYR A 91 -8.95 -1.96 -2.03
N GLY A 92 -8.67 -2.42 -0.81
CA GLY A 92 -7.49 -3.21 -0.49
C GLY A 92 -7.76 -4.08 0.73
N THR A 93 -6.74 -4.81 1.20
CA THR A 93 -6.90 -5.75 2.34
C THR A 93 -6.33 -5.20 3.64
N PHE A 94 -5.50 -4.16 3.58
CA PHE A 94 -4.93 -3.48 4.72
C PHE A 94 -4.74 -1.99 4.40
N GLY A 95 -5.05 -1.12 5.36
CA GLY A 95 -4.98 0.32 5.17
C GLY A 95 -4.98 1.09 6.47
N VAL A 96 -4.72 2.39 6.39
CA VAL A 96 -4.51 3.25 7.56
C VAL A 96 -5.32 4.52 7.44
N ARG A 97 -5.87 4.97 8.57
CA ARG A 97 -6.44 6.31 8.73
C ARG A 97 -6.10 6.89 10.10
N LEU A 98 -6.25 8.18 10.25
CA LEU A 98 -6.15 8.85 11.54
C LEU A 98 -7.39 8.57 12.39
N ASP A 99 -7.15 8.20 13.65
CA ASP A 99 -8.12 8.30 14.73
C ASP A 99 -7.60 9.34 15.73
N GLY A 100 -8.21 10.53 15.70
CA GLY A 100 -7.62 11.73 16.30
C GLY A 100 -6.28 12.08 15.64
N HIS A 101 -5.19 11.93 16.39
CA HIS A 101 -3.82 12.19 15.89
C HIS A 101 -2.98 10.93 15.72
N ALA A 102 -3.56 9.74 15.97
CA ALA A 102 -2.84 8.48 15.88
C ALA A 102 -3.25 7.74 14.60
N PRO A 103 -2.28 7.21 13.82
CA PRO A 103 -2.59 6.30 12.72
C PRO A 103 -3.11 4.98 13.28
N VAL A 104 -4.28 4.55 12.82
CA VAL A 104 -4.89 3.25 13.14
C VAL A 104 -4.97 2.44 11.85
N ALA A 105 -4.43 1.23 11.90
CA ALA A 105 -4.37 0.33 10.75
C ALA A 105 -5.50 -0.70 10.81
N PHE A 106 -6.25 -0.83 9.71
CA PHE A 106 -7.43 -1.67 9.54
C PHE A 106 -7.14 -2.79 8.54
N GLY A 107 -7.72 -3.97 8.76
CA GLY A 107 -7.44 -5.16 7.96
C GLY A 107 -6.46 -6.08 8.69
N GLN A 108 -6.94 -6.73 9.75
CA GLN A 108 -6.10 -7.56 10.59
C GLN A 108 -5.53 -8.76 9.81
N HIS A 109 -4.21 -8.91 9.81
CA HIS A 109 -3.53 -9.97 9.06
C HIS A 109 -2.22 -10.41 9.73
N LYS A 110 -1.66 -11.52 9.24
CA LYS A 110 -0.36 -12.03 9.70
C LYS A 110 0.76 -11.46 8.83
N CYS A 111 1.84 -11.01 9.46
CA CYS A 111 3.04 -10.56 8.78
C CYS A 111 4.24 -11.42 9.24
N SER A 112 5.01 -11.97 8.31
CA SER A 112 6.11 -12.90 8.60
C SER A 112 7.38 -12.56 7.82
N GLU A 113 8.46 -13.28 8.09
CA GLU A 113 9.58 -13.36 7.14
C GLU A 113 9.18 -14.17 5.90
N LYS A 114 10.02 -14.12 4.86
CA LYS A 114 9.80 -14.83 3.59
C LYS A 114 9.73 -16.36 3.73
N ASP A 115 10.28 -16.92 4.79
CA ASP A 115 10.21 -18.35 5.11
C ASP A 115 9.00 -18.73 5.98
N GLY A 116 8.11 -17.77 6.28
CA GLY A 116 6.94 -17.94 7.14
C GLY A 116 7.24 -17.84 8.63
N SER A 117 8.50 -17.64 9.04
CA SER A 117 8.87 -17.51 10.44
C SER A 117 8.54 -16.14 11.03
N SER A 118 8.63 -16.03 12.36
CA SER A 118 8.50 -14.77 13.10
C SER A 118 7.20 -14.02 12.82
N VAL A 119 6.09 -14.77 12.81
CA VAL A 119 4.73 -14.26 12.54
C VAL A 119 4.31 -13.24 13.60
N LEU A 120 3.77 -12.11 13.13
CA LEU A 120 3.18 -11.05 13.93
C LEU A 120 1.77 -10.76 13.44
N GLN A 121 0.83 -10.60 14.36
CA GLN A 121 -0.51 -10.11 14.03
C GLN A 121 -0.48 -8.57 13.96
N VAL A 122 -0.96 -8.01 12.86
CA VAL A 122 -0.97 -6.56 12.60
C VAL A 122 -2.39 -6.12 12.27
N GLY A 123 -2.75 -4.89 12.65
CA GLY A 123 -4.02 -4.25 12.31
C GLY A 123 -5.21 -4.65 13.19
N VAL A 124 -6.27 -3.84 13.12
CA VAL A 124 -7.56 -4.12 13.74
C VAL A 124 -8.46 -4.88 12.77
N PRO A 125 -9.27 -5.84 13.25
CA PRO A 125 -10.16 -6.61 12.39
C PRO A 125 -11.26 -5.71 11.81
N VAL A 126 -11.69 -6.03 10.60
CA VAL A 126 -12.86 -5.43 9.95
C VAL A 126 -13.81 -6.54 9.54
N THR A 127 -15.11 -6.27 9.59
CA THR A 127 -16.17 -7.23 9.21
C THR A 127 -16.98 -6.77 8.00
N SER A 128 -16.73 -5.55 7.53
CA SER A 128 -17.35 -4.93 6.36
C SER A 128 -16.37 -3.95 5.72
N PRO A 129 -16.60 -3.53 4.46
CA PRO A 129 -15.80 -2.48 3.83
C PRO A 129 -15.65 -1.27 4.77
N THR A 130 -14.41 -0.91 5.09
CA THR A 130 -14.10 0.13 6.09
C THR A 130 -13.27 1.22 5.46
N TRP A 131 -13.75 2.47 5.51
CA TRP A 131 -13.03 3.61 4.93
C TRP A 131 -11.68 3.84 5.61
N VAL A 132 -10.65 4.11 4.79
CA VAL A 132 -9.30 4.47 5.21
C VAL A 132 -8.73 5.60 4.34
N GLU A 133 -7.66 6.26 4.79
CA GLU A 133 -7.00 7.32 4.00
C GLU A 133 -6.02 6.75 2.99
N THR A 134 -5.31 5.67 3.35
CA THR A 134 -4.39 4.99 2.44
C THR A 134 -4.46 3.48 2.58
N LEU A 135 -4.11 2.77 1.50
CA LEU A 135 -3.94 1.31 1.48
C LEU A 135 -2.46 0.95 1.48
N ASP A 136 -2.13 -0.19 2.08
CA ASP A 136 -0.81 -0.78 1.92
C ASP A 136 -0.65 -1.37 0.51
N CYS A 137 0.58 -1.34 0.01
CA CYS A 137 0.89 -1.77 -1.34
C CYS A 137 0.67 -3.25 -1.61
N VAL A 138 0.52 -4.09 -0.58
CA VAL A 138 0.36 -5.54 -0.75
C VAL A 138 -0.84 -5.93 -1.64
N ALA A 139 -1.92 -5.14 -1.63
CA ALA A 139 -3.16 -5.50 -2.33
C ALA A 139 -4.04 -4.27 -2.67
N ILE A 140 -4.37 -4.10 -3.94
CA ILE A 140 -5.28 -3.06 -4.44
C ILE A 140 -6.26 -3.65 -5.45
N LEU A 141 -7.56 -3.42 -5.22
CA LEU A 141 -8.67 -3.87 -6.04
C LEU A 141 -9.41 -2.66 -6.60
N ILE A 142 -9.58 -2.62 -7.92
CA ILE A 142 -10.23 -1.51 -8.63
C ILE A 142 -11.10 -2.06 -9.75
N HIS A 143 -12.30 -1.49 -9.94
CA HIS A 143 -13.13 -1.82 -11.10
C HIS A 143 -12.73 -1.01 -12.34
N THR A 144 -12.70 -1.64 -13.52
CA THR A 144 -12.36 -0.97 -14.79
C THR A 144 -13.29 0.19 -15.12
N ARG A 145 -14.57 0.13 -14.70
CA ARG A 145 -15.52 1.25 -14.83
C ARG A 145 -15.00 2.53 -14.18
N LEU A 146 -14.47 2.46 -12.95
CA LEU A 146 -13.90 3.63 -12.29
C LEU A 146 -12.73 4.21 -13.08
N LEU A 147 -11.89 3.35 -13.63
CA LEU A 147 -10.71 3.75 -14.42
C LEU A 147 -11.07 4.34 -15.78
N ARG A 148 -12.19 3.93 -16.38
CA ARG A 148 -12.77 4.57 -17.57
C ARG A 148 -13.39 5.92 -17.24
N ASP A 149 -14.17 6.01 -16.16
CA ASP A 149 -14.81 7.26 -15.73
C ASP A 149 -13.76 8.30 -15.28
N ARG A 150 -12.64 7.83 -14.70
CA ARG A 150 -11.49 8.64 -14.25
C ARG A 150 -10.21 8.19 -14.97
N PRO A 151 -10.01 8.55 -16.26
CA PRO A 151 -8.83 8.09 -17.02
C PRO A 151 -7.49 8.60 -16.47
N ARG A 152 -7.51 9.63 -15.61
CA ARG A 152 -6.32 10.16 -14.90
C ARG A 152 -6.07 9.50 -13.53
N LEU A 153 -6.93 8.59 -13.08
CA LEU A 153 -6.68 7.76 -11.92
C LEU A 153 -5.79 6.59 -12.37
N ARG A 154 -4.48 6.76 -12.20
CA ARG A 154 -3.42 5.82 -12.61
C ARG A 154 -2.34 5.78 -11.53
N PHE A 155 -1.56 4.70 -11.54
CA PHE A 155 -0.39 4.60 -10.68
C PHE A 155 0.72 5.53 -11.18
N ASP A 156 1.40 6.22 -10.27
CA ASP A 156 2.52 7.09 -10.62
C ASP A 156 3.80 6.27 -10.89
N GLU A 157 4.22 6.24 -12.15
CA GLU A 157 5.39 5.47 -12.61
C GLU A 157 6.74 6.07 -12.20
N VAL A 158 6.76 7.25 -11.57
CA VAL A 158 7.96 7.74 -10.87
C VAL A 158 8.29 6.85 -9.67
N LEU A 159 7.26 6.26 -9.06
CA LEU A 159 7.41 5.24 -8.02
C LEU A 159 7.63 3.87 -8.68
N THR A 160 8.32 2.99 -7.98
CA THR A 160 8.70 1.68 -8.54
C THR A 160 8.25 0.49 -7.70
N PHE A 161 8.22 0.61 -6.38
CA PHE A 161 7.81 -0.48 -5.49
C PHE A 161 7.21 0.03 -4.18
N ASP A 162 7.78 1.09 -3.61
CA ASP A 162 7.25 1.67 -2.37
C ASP A 162 6.25 2.80 -2.69
N LEU A 163 5.26 2.99 -1.81
CA LEU A 163 4.38 4.17 -1.73
C LEU A 163 3.40 4.40 -2.89
N TYR A 164 3.37 3.52 -3.89
CA TYR A 164 2.50 3.71 -5.05
C TYR A 164 1.01 3.50 -4.73
N ALA A 165 0.72 2.69 -3.71
CA ALA A 165 -0.64 2.47 -3.25
C ALA A 165 -1.17 3.69 -2.53
N GLU A 166 -0.36 4.27 -1.65
CA GLU A 166 -0.68 5.49 -0.94
C GLU A 166 -0.81 6.67 -1.89
N ASP A 167 0.08 6.79 -2.89
CA ASP A 167 -0.09 7.78 -3.97
C ASP A 167 -1.43 7.61 -4.69
N PHE A 168 -1.78 6.38 -5.09
CA PHE A 168 -3.03 6.09 -5.77
C PHE A 168 -4.23 6.46 -4.91
N CYS A 169 -4.19 6.17 -3.60
CA CYS A 169 -5.24 6.51 -2.64
C CYS A 169 -5.40 8.03 -2.45
N ILE A 170 -4.29 8.76 -2.35
CA ILE A 170 -4.32 10.23 -2.25
C ILE A 170 -4.89 10.82 -3.55
N ASN A 171 -4.44 10.34 -4.71
CA ASN A 171 -4.95 10.79 -6.00
C ASN A 171 -6.46 10.52 -6.15
N ALA A 172 -6.91 9.31 -5.78
CA ALA A 172 -8.32 8.91 -5.80
C ALA A 172 -9.19 9.88 -4.98
N GLN A 173 -8.81 10.15 -3.74
CA GLN A 173 -9.61 10.98 -2.84
C GLN A 173 -9.52 12.46 -3.18
N GLU A 174 -8.31 13.01 -3.27
CA GLU A 174 -8.10 14.45 -3.42
C GLU A 174 -8.53 14.98 -4.78
N ASN A 175 -8.28 14.21 -5.85
CA ASN A 175 -8.52 14.70 -7.23
C ASN A 175 -9.82 14.17 -7.85
N PHE A 176 -10.39 13.08 -7.32
CA PHE A 176 -11.57 12.45 -7.90
C PHE A 176 -12.73 12.20 -6.92
N GLY A 177 -12.54 12.47 -5.62
CA GLY A 177 -13.56 12.22 -4.60
C GLY A 177 -13.92 10.74 -4.47
N VAL A 178 -12.98 9.84 -4.81
CA VAL A 178 -13.18 8.39 -4.82
C VAL A 178 -12.83 7.84 -3.44
N PRO A 179 -13.76 7.12 -2.77
CA PRO A 179 -13.48 6.52 -1.47
C PRO A 179 -12.51 5.36 -1.57
N VAL A 180 -11.71 5.19 -0.51
CA VAL A 180 -10.73 4.12 -0.35
C VAL A 180 -11.14 3.26 0.85
N MET A 181 -11.23 1.94 0.63
CA MET A 181 -11.87 1.01 1.57
C MET A 181 -11.00 -0.23 1.81
N VAL A 182 -11.00 -0.74 3.04
CA VAL A 182 -10.41 -2.04 3.39
C VAL A 182 -11.51 -3.11 3.40
N LEU A 183 -11.27 -4.23 2.72
CA LEU A 183 -12.14 -5.40 2.71
C LEU A 183 -11.74 -6.40 3.81
N PRO A 184 -12.72 -7.15 4.37
CA PRO A 184 -12.44 -8.23 5.30
C PRO A 184 -11.84 -9.43 4.56
N VAL A 185 -10.54 -9.67 4.75
CA VAL A 185 -9.82 -10.81 4.13
C VAL A 185 -8.85 -11.40 5.15
N GLU A 186 -8.89 -12.72 5.33
CA GLU A 186 -7.87 -13.43 6.10
C GLU A 186 -6.67 -13.73 5.21
N PHE A 187 -5.52 -13.13 5.52
CA PHE A 187 -4.31 -13.31 4.73
C PHE A 187 -3.03 -13.25 5.57
N GLN A 188 -1.94 -13.71 4.96
CA GLN A 188 -0.57 -13.54 5.44
C GLN A 188 0.28 -12.82 4.40
N HIS A 189 1.05 -11.83 4.86
CA HIS A 189 2.05 -11.12 4.06
C HIS A 189 3.44 -11.56 4.49
N TYR A 190 4.17 -12.23 3.59
CA TYR A 190 5.49 -12.81 3.84
C TYR A 190 6.63 -11.78 3.71
N SER A 191 6.38 -10.55 4.15
CA SER A 191 7.38 -9.49 4.21
C SER A 191 6.99 -8.44 5.25
N LYS A 192 7.97 -8.02 6.05
CA LYS A 192 7.82 -6.91 7.01
C LYS A 192 8.16 -5.55 6.42
N GLY A 193 8.54 -5.52 5.14
CA GLY A 193 9.04 -4.33 4.47
C GLY A 193 10.38 -3.83 5.01
N TYR A 194 11.06 -3.03 4.20
CA TYR A 194 12.29 -2.34 4.61
C TYR A 194 12.24 -0.90 4.12
N VAL A 195 12.53 0.04 5.02
CA VAL A 195 12.67 1.45 4.65
C VAL A 195 14.02 1.62 3.95
N THR A 196 13.99 1.77 2.63
CA THR A 196 15.18 1.94 1.78
C THR A 196 15.36 3.39 1.32
N GLU A 197 16.43 3.69 0.60
CA GLU A 197 16.59 4.99 -0.07
C GLU A 197 15.48 5.25 -1.10
N ARG A 198 15.01 4.21 -1.80
CA ARG A 198 13.87 4.29 -2.72
C ARG A 198 12.62 4.77 -1.99
N TYR A 199 12.31 4.22 -0.81
CA TYR A 199 11.21 4.67 0.03
C TYR A 199 11.31 6.16 0.34
N TRP A 200 12.49 6.64 0.77
CA TRP A 200 12.68 8.05 1.10
C TRP A 200 12.59 8.99 -0.11
N ARG A 201 13.03 8.55 -1.29
CA ARG A 201 12.80 9.29 -2.53
C ARG A 201 11.30 9.40 -2.82
N GLY A 202 10.55 8.33 -2.61
CA GLY A 202 9.08 8.34 -2.71
C GLY A 202 8.43 9.32 -1.74
N ILE A 203 8.82 9.32 -0.45
CA ILE A 203 8.30 10.30 0.54
C ILE A 203 8.55 11.73 0.08
N LYS A 204 9.76 12.02 -0.41
CA LYS A 204 10.08 13.36 -0.91
C LYS A 204 9.21 13.73 -2.12
N HIS A 205 9.12 12.82 -3.10
CA HIS A 205 8.29 12.99 -4.30
C HIS A 205 6.83 13.27 -3.94
N LEU A 206 6.24 12.48 -3.04
CA LEU A 206 4.85 12.67 -2.62
C LEU A 206 4.64 13.94 -1.79
N GLY A 207 5.66 14.37 -1.04
CA GLY A 207 5.65 15.67 -0.38
C GLY A 207 5.59 16.85 -1.36
N GLU A 208 6.28 16.74 -2.49
CA GLU A 208 6.28 17.75 -3.56
C GLU A 208 5.00 17.67 -4.41
N LYS A 209 4.51 16.45 -4.71
CA LYS A 209 3.29 16.20 -5.48
C LYS A 209 2.02 16.66 -4.77
N TYR A 210 1.96 16.47 -3.44
CA TYR A 210 0.80 16.81 -2.62
C TYR A 210 1.19 17.78 -1.49
N PRO A 211 1.51 19.05 -1.79
CA PRO A 211 2.08 19.98 -0.82
C PRO A 211 1.14 20.32 0.35
N ASN A 212 -0.17 20.18 0.13
CA ASN A 212 -1.20 20.53 1.12
C ASN A 212 -1.81 19.32 1.83
N VAL A 213 -1.37 18.10 1.52
CA VAL A 213 -1.91 16.86 2.06
C VAL A 213 -1.00 16.35 3.18
N GLY A 214 -1.60 15.79 4.22
CA GLY A 214 -0.93 15.02 5.26
C GLY A 214 -1.83 13.86 5.64
N VAL A 215 -1.44 12.64 5.28
CA VAL A 215 -2.20 11.42 5.56
C VAL A 215 -1.29 10.34 6.16
N PRO A 216 -1.83 9.39 6.93
CA PRO A 216 -1.06 8.27 7.45
C PRO A 216 -0.88 7.19 6.38
N GLY A 217 0.32 6.62 6.32
CA GLY A 217 0.60 5.34 5.67
C GLY A 217 0.90 4.24 6.70
N SER A 218 1.26 3.04 6.22
CA SER A 218 1.60 1.91 7.09
C SER A 218 2.88 2.14 7.91
N CYS A 219 3.83 2.89 7.35
CA CYS A 219 5.16 3.08 7.93
C CYS A 219 5.53 4.54 8.24
N SER A 220 4.85 5.52 7.66
CA SER A 220 5.10 6.95 7.89
C SER A 220 3.91 7.81 7.48
N PHE A 221 3.93 9.09 7.87
CA PHE A 221 3.03 10.09 7.28
C PHE A 221 3.52 10.50 5.89
N ILE A 222 2.57 10.78 5.00
CA ILE A 222 2.80 11.03 3.57
C ILE A 222 2.19 12.39 3.19
N GLY A 223 2.82 13.07 2.22
CA GLY A 223 2.39 14.39 1.74
C GLY A 223 3.15 15.56 2.36
N GLY A 224 2.96 16.76 1.81
CA GLY A 224 3.72 17.97 2.17
C GLY A 224 3.48 18.45 3.61
N LYS A 225 2.33 18.10 4.19
CA LYS A 225 1.97 18.40 5.59
C LYS A 225 2.26 17.24 6.56
N SER A 226 2.93 16.17 6.12
CA SER A 226 3.33 15.05 7.00
C SER A 226 4.05 15.49 8.28
N GLN A 227 4.85 16.56 8.22
CA GLN A 227 5.59 17.09 9.38
C GLN A 227 4.66 17.62 10.49
N GLU A 228 3.47 18.10 10.14
CA GLU A 228 2.47 18.55 11.13
C GLU A 228 1.97 17.36 11.95
N LEU A 229 1.68 16.24 11.27
CA LEU A 229 1.29 14.98 11.92
C LEU A 229 2.42 14.36 12.74
N GLU A 230 3.68 14.45 12.28
CA GLU A 230 4.87 14.01 13.03
C GLU A 230 5.04 14.73 14.38
N THR A 231 4.40 15.90 14.58
CA THR A 231 4.45 16.60 15.88
C THR A 231 3.58 15.92 16.94
N HIS A 232 2.55 15.20 16.53
CA HIS A 232 1.57 14.56 17.42
C HIS A 232 1.80 13.06 17.59
N TYR A 233 2.39 12.41 16.58
CA TYR A 233 2.66 10.99 16.60
C TYR A 233 4.01 10.65 15.97
N THR A 234 4.71 9.66 16.51
CA THR A 234 5.95 9.15 15.93
C THR A 234 5.82 7.66 15.73
N TYR A 235 5.93 7.21 14.49
CA TYR A 235 6.01 5.79 14.15
C TYR A 235 7.22 5.14 14.84
N ASP A 236 6.97 4.09 15.63
CA ASP A 236 8.02 3.27 16.23
C ASP A 236 8.35 2.06 15.35
N ILE A 237 8.69 2.31 14.08
CA ILE A 237 9.11 1.24 13.18
C ILE A 237 10.62 0.98 13.30
N PRO A 238 11.07 -0.26 13.55
CA PRO A 238 12.49 -0.61 13.67
C PRO A 238 13.35 -0.15 12.48
N ALA A 239 12.78 -0.15 11.27
CA ALA A 239 13.43 0.30 10.04
C ALA A 239 13.79 1.81 10.04
N ASN A 240 13.16 2.64 10.89
CA ASN A 240 13.50 4.07 11.05
C ASN A 240 14.61 4.34 12.08
N ARG A 241 15.18 3.32 12.74
CA ARG A 241 16.19 3.51 13.81
C ARG A 241 17.47 4.21 13.33
N GLN A 242 17.88 4.05 12.07
CA GLN A 242 19.05 4.75 11.51
C GLN A 242 18.84 6.28 11.49
N LYS A 243 17.67 6.75 11.03
CA LYS A 243 17.30 8.17 11.09
C LYS A 243 17.12 8.69 12.52
N ARG A 244 16.70 7.85 13.48
CA ARG A 244 16.65 8.25 14.91
C ARG A 244 18.04 8.62 15.43
N ARG A 245 19.07 7.82 15.12
CA ARG A 245 20.47 8.14 15.46
C ARG A 245 20.94 9.43 14.79
N ASP A 246 20.66 9.60 13.51
CA ASP A 246 21.14 10.77 12.76
C ASP A 246 20.40 12.07 13.14
N ARG A 247 19.07 12.02 13.36
CA ARG A 247 18.28 13.17 13.83
C ARG A 247 18.64 13.54 15.26
N ALA A 248 18.83 12.58 16.17
CA ALA A 248 19.30 12.86 17.53
C ALA A 248 20.72 13.47 17.53
N ALA A 249 21.62 12.94 16.68
CA ALA A 249 22.96 13.50 16.51
C ALA A 249 22.95 14.92 15.90
N LYS A 250 22.04 15.21 14.97
CA LYS A 250 21.87 16.54 14.36
C LYS A 250 21.23 17.54 15.31
N LYS A 251 20.26 17.12 16.15
CA LYS A 251 19.64 17.93 17.21
C LYS A 251 20.67 18.28 18.30
N ASN A 252 21.50 17.31 18.71
CA ASN A 252 22.63 17.54 19.63
C ASN A 252 23.70 18.45 19.03
N ARG A 253 24.10 18.24 17.75
CA ARG A 253 25.05 19.14 17.06
C ARG A 253 24.53 20.57 16.99
N ASN A 254 23.25 20.78 16.70
CA ASN A 254 22.66 22.12 16.65
C ASN A 254 22.58 22.78 18.04
N TYR A 255 22.26 22.01 19.08
CA TYR A 255 22.29 22.49 20.48
C TYR A 255 23.71 22.91 20.92
N PHE A 256 24.74 22.11 20.63
CA PHE A 256 26.13 22.46 20.93
C PHE A 256 26.66 23.62 20.07
N LYS A 257 26.17 23.77 18.83
CA LYS A 257 26.53 24.89 17.95
C LYS A 257 25.88 26.20 18.45
N ALA A 258 24.63 26.14 18.93
CA ALA A 258 23.97 27.27 19.59
C ALA A 258 24.70 27.67 20.89
N LEU A 259 25.07 26.72 21.76
CA LEU A 259 25.85 26.98 22.97
C LEU A 259 27.24 27.59 22.71
N ARG A 260 27.88 27.28 21.57
CA ARG A 260 29.13 27.93 21.14
C ARG A 260 28.93 29.36 20.63
N LEU A 261 27.78 29.66 20.03
CA LEU A 261 27.43 31.02 19.60
C LEU A 261 27.13 31.95 20.79
N PHE A 262 26.60 31.41 21.89
CA PHE A 262 26.34 32.18 23.13
C PHE A 262 27.58 32.34 24.05
N ARG A 263 28.72 31.70 23.74
CA ARG A 263 29.95 31.76 24.56
C ARG A 263 31.07 32.66 24.01
N LYS A 264 30.78 33.49 23.01
CA LYS A 264 31.76 34.47 22.50
C LYS A 264 31.16 35.87 22.44
N ARG A 265 31.11 36.54 23.59
CA ARG A 265 31.34 37.99 23.73
C ARG A 265 31.94 38.25 25.13
N PRO A 266 33.22 38.62 25.26
CA PRO A 266 33.59 39.62 26.27
C PRO A 266 33.00 40.98 25.90
#